data_AF-X1NC61-F1
#
_entry.id   AF-X1NC61-F1
#
_cell.length_a   1.000
_cell.length_b   1.000
_cell.length_c   1.000
_cell.angle_alpha   90.00
_cell.angle_beta   90.00
_cell.angle_gamma   90.00
#
_symmetry.space_group_name_H-M   'P 1'
#
loop_
_entity.id
_entity.type
_entity.pdbx_description
1 polymer ?
#
loop_
_entity_poly.entity_id
_entity_poly.type
_entity_poly.pdbx_seq_one_letter_code
_entity_poly.pdbx_strand_id
1 'polypeptide(L)'
;WEAYNPINDTLEAGTYTATIFDTDSSGADLPATKRRVRSIGTVGEISKTVEVILRKSATGGGITSALTAGGSITVTGSADIEPDPGPEDTFYDFELGEDPNDDLSLFEEIFGVTKDEMKAIAQNPPNIYYNSAINNDIVENITWVDGTPDQSQITTSTWAGSGIWIVNGDLKITGGTFDGILWVIGSLYLGAGNPVIRGSVFVECATEVDTTVTGNVTLELNQGAIDGALGNLGIGVIVESWQEV
;
A
#
# COMPACT_ATOMS: atom_id res chain seq x y z
N TRP A 1 23.73 4.86 16.70
CA TRP A 1 22.91 4.79 17.93
C TRP A 1 22.36 6.17 18.22
N GLU A 2 21.35 6.59 17.47
CA GLU A 2 20.57 7.78 17.85
C GLU A 2 19.23 7.25 18.37
N ALA A 3 19.01 7.39 19.67
CA ALA A 3 17.76 7.01 20.29
C ALA A 3 16.80 8.19 20.18
N TYR A 4 15.62 7.98 19.59
CA TYR A 4 14.55 8.97 19.64
C TYR A 4 14.03 9.09 21.09
N ASN A 5 13.70 10.32 21.49
CA ASN A 5 13.42 10.73 22.88
C ASN A 5 12.62 9.68 23.69
N PRO A 6 13.13 9.24 24.85
CA PRO A 6 12.41 8.29 25.69
C PRO A 6 11.12 8.87 26.25
N ILE A 7 10.03 8.10 26.18
CA ILE A 7 8.79 8.42 26.87
C ILE A 7 8.88 7.82 28.27
N ASN A 8 8.77 8.67 29.29
CA ASN A 8 8.71 8.28 30.69
C ASN A 8 7.29 8.54 31.20
N ASP A 9 6.64 7.52 31.74
CA ASP A 9 5.35 7.64 32.40
C ASP A 9 5.33 6.82 33.69
N THR A 10 4.48 7.27 34.62
CA THR A 10 4.33 6.71 35.97
C THR A 10 2.93 6.12 36.11
N LEU A 11 2.84 4.80 36.16
CA LEU A 11 1.63 4.11 36.59
C LEU A 11 1.67 3.95 38.11
N GLU A 12 0.52 3.89 38.79
CA GLU A 12 0.41 3.91 40.26
C GLU A 12 1.22 2.82 41.02
N ALA A 13 1.85 1.86 40.32
CA ALA A 13 2.68 0.80 40.89
C ALA A 13 4.15 0.77 40.41
N GLY A 14 4.62 1.67 39.52
CA GLY A 14 5.99 1.62 39.00
C GLY A 14 6.31 2.64 37.91
N THR A 15 7.54 2.58 37.39
CA THR A 15 8.01 3.41 36.28
C THR A 15 8.28 2.55 35.06
N TYR A 16 8.09 3.10 33.87
CA TYR A 16 8.67 2.50 32.67
C TYR A 16 9.37 3.54 31.79
N THR A 17 10.34 3.06 31.01
CA THR A 17 11.01 3.84 29.97
C THR A 17 10.91 3.07 28.67
N ALA A 18 10.29 3.70 27.66
CA ALA A 18 10.23 3.18 26.31
C ALA A 18 11.23 3.91 25.40
N THR A 19 11.97 3.16 24.59
CA THR A 19 12.90 3.68 23.59
C THR A 19 12.63 3.04 22.24
N ILE A 20 12.64 3.86 21.20
CA ILE A 20 12.48 3.43 19.80
C ILE A 20 13.86 3.33 19.15
N PHE A 21 14.08 2.27 18.38
CA PHE A 21 15.31 1.99 17.66
C PHE A 21 15.01 1.66 16.20
N ASP A 22 15.90 2.12 15.32
CA ASP A 22 15.94 1.72 13.90
C ASP A 22 16.77 0.44 13.69
N THR A 23 17.17 -0.26 14.75
CA THR A 23 17.96 -1.50 14.70
C THR A 23 17.31 -2.62 15.51
N ASP A 24 17.61 -3.87 15.16
CA ASP A 24 17.18 -5.08 15.85
C ASP A 24 18.01 -5.38 17.13
N SER A 25 17.74 -6.50 17.79
CA SER A 25 18.45 -6.92 19.01
C SER A 25 19.93 -7.28 18.79
N SER A 26 20.33 -7.60 17.57
CA SER A 26 21.72 -7.83 17.17
C SER A 26 22.46 -6.53 16.83
N GLY A 27 21.73 -5.44 16.63
CA GLY A 27 22.25 -4.15 16.19
C GLY A 27 22.28 -3.98 14.67
N ALA A 28 21.64 -4.89 13.91
CA ALA A 28 21.45 -4.74 12.48
C ALA A 28 20.35 -3.72 12.19
N ASP A 29 20.51 -2.94 11.13
CA ASP A 29 19.52 -1.96 10.70
C ASP A 29 18.20 -2.66 10.33
N LEU A 30 17.10 -2.13 10.85
CA LEU A 30 15.76 -2.52 10.46
C LEU A 30 15.41 -1.83 9.13
N PRO A 31 14.55 -2.44 8.30
CA PRO A 31 13.96 -1.75 7.16
C PRO A 31 13.29 -0.44 7.60
N ALA A 32 13.24 0.57 6.72
CA ALA A 32 12.65 1.87 7.03
C ALA A 32 11.15 1.77 7.42
N THR A 33 10.48 0.67 7.07
CA THR A 33 9.11 0.37 7.48
C THR A 33 8.99 -0.28 8.86
N LYS A 34 10.08 -0.54 9.58
CA LYS A 34 10.06 -1.22 10.90
C LYS A 34 10.76 -0.40 11.97
N ARG A 35 10.29 -0.53 13.20
CA ARG A 35 10.88 0.10 14.39
C ARG A 35 10.87 -0.89 15.55
N ARG A 36 11.98 -1.02 16.26
CA ARG A 36 11.98 -1.75 17.53
C ARG A 36 11.63 -0.81 18.67
N VAL A 37 10.71 -1.23 19.52
CA VAL A 37 10.42 -0.57 20.80
C VAL A 37 10.91 -1.46 21.92
N ARG A 38 11.80 -0.95 22.76
CA ARG A 38 12.18 -1.57 24.04
C ARG A 38 11.53 -0.79 25.15
N SER A 39 10.77 -1.47 26.00
CA SER A 39 10.22 -0.90 27.23
C SER A 39 10.84 -1.61 28.44
N ILE A 40 11.39 -0.83 29.36
CA ILE A 40 11.93 -1.32 30.63
C ILE A 40 10.98 -0.84 31.73
N GLY A 41 10.29 -1.77 32.39
CA GLY A 41 9.42 -1.50 33.52
C GLY A 41 10.09 -1.85 34.84
N THR A 42 9.90 -1.01 35.86
CA THR A 42 10.46 -1.18 37.21
C THR A 42 9.40 -1.00 38.28
N VAL A 43 9.31 -1.97 39.20
CA VAL A 43 8.44 -1.95 40.38
C VAL A 43 9.29 -2.36 41.59
N GLY A 44 9.62 -1.40 42.46
CA GLY A 44 10.57 -1.64 43.55
C GLY A 44 11.96 -2.04 43.03
N GLU A 45 12.47 -3.20 43.45
CA GLU A 45 13.76 -3.76 42.97
C GLU A 45 13.62 -4.65 41.72
N ILE A 46 12.39 -4.93 41.28
CA ILE A 46 12.12 -5.80 40.14
C ILE A 46 12.14 -4.96 38.86
N SER A 47 12.98 -5.35 37.91
CA SER A 47 13.02 -4.78 36.56
C SER A 47 12.71 -5.84 35.52
N LYS A 48 11.92 -5.48 34.51
CA LYS A 48 11.57 -6.33 33.37
C LYS A 48 11.74 -5.56 32.08
N THR A 49 12.26 -6.22 31.05
CA THR A 49 12.41 -5.66 29.71
C THR A 49 11.48 -6.38 28.75
N VAL A 50 10.73 -5.60 27.98
CA VAL A 50 9.92 -6.09 26.87
C VAL A 50 10.43 -5.44 25.59
N GLU A 51 10.66 -6.24 24.56
CA GLU A 51 10.97 -5.75 23.23
C GLU A 51 9.85 -6.14 22.25
N VAL A 52 9.53 -5.22 21.36
CA VAL A 52 8.54 -5.38 20.31
C VAL A 52 9.10 -4.82 19.01
N ILE A 53 8.91 -5.52 17.90
CA ILE A 53 9.10 -4.94 16.56
C ILE A 53 7.74 -4.45 16.04
N LEU A 54 7.66 -3.16 15.76
CA LEU A 54 6.53 -2.50 15.11
C LEU A 54 6.81 -2.33 13.62
N ARG A 55 5.74 -2.30 12.83
CA ARG A 55 5.77 -1.92 11.41
C ARG A 55 5.03 -0.59 11.22
N LYS A 56 5.56 0.32 10.41
CA LYS A 56 4.88 1.53 9.94
C LYS A 56 3.65 1.06 9.17
N SER A 57 2.49 1.50 9.61
CA SER A 57 1.25 1.20 8.91
C SER A 57 1.21 1.98 7.60
N ALA A 58 0.61 1.39 6.56
CA ALA A 58 0.13 2.14 5.42
C ALA A 58 -0.73 3.30 5.91
N THR A 59 -0.44 4.52 5.46
CA THR A 59 -1.24 5.71 5.76
C THR A 59 -1.89 6.17 4.47
N GLY A 60 -3.21 6.02 4.38
CA GLY A 60 -4.01 6.45 3.22
C GLY A 60 -3.86 7.92 2.87
N GLY A 61 -3.41 8.75 3.82
CA GLY A 61 -3.12 10.18 3.61
C GLY A 61 -1.96 10.49 2.65
N GLY A 62 -1.19 9.49 2.20
CA GLY A 62 -0.16 9.67 1.17
C GLY A 62 -0.69 9.54 -0.27
N ILE A 63 -1.89 9.01 -0.48
CA ILE A 63 -2.45 8.81 -1.83
C ILE A 63 -3.34 9.99 -2.19
N THR A 64 -2.83 10.91 -3.01
CA THR A 64 -3.52 12.17 -3.39
C THR A 64 -3.96 12.23 -4.85
N SER A 65 -3.78 11.13 -5.59
CA SER A 65 -4.01 11.09 -7.04
C SER A 65 -4.82 9.86 -7.46
N ALA A 66 -5.76 10.05 -8.38
CA ALA A 66 -6.54 8.95 -8.97
C ALA A 66 -5.69 8.06 -9.90
N LEU A 67 -4.69 8.63 -10.56
CA LEU A 67 -3.78 7.93 -11.48
C LEU A 67 -2.35 8.46 -11.33
N THR A 68 -1.42 7.56 -11.05
CA THR A 68 0.02 7.80 -10.99
C THR A 68 0.71 6.80 -11.93
N ALA A 69 1.53 7.28 -12.86
CA ALA A 69 2.29 6.42 -13.77
C ALA A 69 3.77 6.81 -13.77
N GLY A 70 4.66 5.82 -13.72
CA GLY A 70 6.10 6.04 -13.86
C GLY A 70 6.55 6.36 -15.29
N GLY A 71 5.70 6.06 -16.28
CA GLY A 71 5.93 6.30 -17.70
C GLY A 71 4.96 7.30 -18.32
N SER A 72 4.85 7.30 -19.65
CA SER A 72 3.93 8.23 -20.33
C SER A 72 2.47 7.78 -20.24
N ILE A 73 1.58 8.75 -20.08
CA ILE A 73 0.13 8.57 -20.06
C ILE A 73 -0.44 9.12 -21.37
N THR A 74 -1.17 8.27 -22.10
CA THR A 74 -1.96 8.69 -23.27
C THR A 74 -3.44 8.67 -22.92
N VAL A 75 -4.06 9.84 -22.91
CA VAL A 75 -5.51 10.00 -22.72
C VAL A 75 -6.16 10.39 -24.04
N THR A 76 -7.14 9.60 -24.50
CA THR A 76 -7.92 9.92 -25.70
C THR A 76 -9.41 9.65 -25.47
N GLY A 77 -10.29 10.39 -26.14
CA GLY A 77 -11.75 10.28 -25.91
C GLY A 77 -12.23 11.11 -24.72
N SER A 78 -13.35 10.69 -24.13
CA SER A 78 -14.04 11.41 -23.04
C SER A 78 -13.74 10.76 -21.69
N ALA A 79 -12.45 10.62 -21.36
CA ALA A 79 -12.05 10.12 -20.04
C ALA A 79 -12.34 11.20 -18.98
N ASP A 80 -12.92 10.76 -17.88
CA ASP A 80 -13.19 11.59 -16.70
C ASP A 80 -12.25 11.15 -15.58
N ILE A 81 -11.34 12.04 -15.19
CA ILE A 81 -10.34 11.82 -14.15
C ILE A 81 -10.52 12.93 -13.13
N GLU A 82 -11.30 12.65 -12.09
CA GLU A 82 -11.64 13.64 -11.08
C GLU A 82 -10.65 13.53 -9.89
N PRO A 83 -9.89 14.60 -9.59
CA PRO A 83 -9.27 14.73 -8.27
C PRO A 83 -10.38 14.89 -7.21
N ASP A 84 -10.14 14.45 -5.98
CA ASP A 84 -11.13 14.43 -4.89
C ASP A 84 -11.89 15.78 -4.79
N PRO A 85 -13.24 15.80 -4.84
CA PRO A 85 -14.04 17.03 -4.68
C PRO A 85 -14.12 17.53 -3.22
N GLY A 86 -13.38 16.93 -2.28
CA GLY A 86 -13.35 17.30 -0.88
C GLY A 86 -12.95 18.78 -0.63
N PRO A 87 -13.59 19.47 0.34
CA PRO A 87 -13.33 20.89 0.64
C PRO A 87 -11.99 21.15 1.36
N GLU A 88 -11.15 20.13 1.52
CA GLU A 88 -9.87 20.20 2.22
C GLU A 88 -8.76 19.76 1.28
N ASP A 89 -8.58 20.52 0.21
CA ASP A 89 -7.43 20.46 -0.69
C ASP A 89 -6.17 20.99 0.05
N THR A 90 -5.79 20.32 1.14
CA THR A 90 -4.41 20.37 1.60
C THR A 90 -3.64 19.48 0.64
N PHE A 91 -3.10 20.10 -0.41
CA PHE A 91 -1.94 19.56 -1.12
C PHE A 91 -0.88 19.25 -0.07
N TYR A 92 -0.81 18.01 0.38
CA TYR A 92 0.42 17.48 0.92
C TYR A 92 1.35 17.43 -0.28
N ASP A 93 2.18 18.46 -0.40
CA ASP A 93 3.39 18.38 -1.20
C ASP A 93 4.19 17.25 -0.60
N PHE A 94 4.03 16.08 -1.21
CA PHE A 94 4.82 14.92 -0.91
C PHE A 94 6.20 15.23 -1.48
N GLU A 95 6.98 16.02 -0.73
CA GLU A 95 8.42 16.08 -0.90
C GLU A 95 8.88 14.63 -0.71
N LEU A 96 9.08 13.91 -1.82
CA LEU A 96 9.95 12.74 -1.89
C LEU A 96 11.17 13.13 -1.07
N GLY A 97 11.30 12.55 0.13
CA GLY A 97 12.25 13.04 1.11
C GLY A 97 13.59 13.23 0.42
N GLU A 98 14.13 14.45 0.46
CA GLU A 98 15.51 14.72 0.04
C GLU A 98 16.53 14.02 0.96
N ASP A 99 16.12 13.00 1.73
CA ASP A 99 17.02 12.12 2.43
C ASP A 99 17.55 11.07 1.43
N PRO A 100 18.81 11.20 0.98
CA PRO A 100 19.43 10.24 0.06
C PRO A 100 19.59 8.83 0.68
N ASN A 101 19.14 8.62 1.93
CA ASN A 101 19.12 7.32 2.60
C ASN A 101 17.71 6.71 2.73
N ASP A 102 16.65 7.40 2.29
CA ASP A 102 15.29 6.86 2.27
C ASP A 102 15.07 6.10 0.94
N ASP A 103 15.61 4.87 0.87
CA ASP A 103 15.59 3.97 -0.30
C ASP A 103 14.25 3.22 -0.45
N LEU A 104 13.16 3.80 0.05
CA LEU A 104 11.84 3.19 -0.09
C LEU A 104 11.30 3.43 -1.50
N SER A 105 10.90 2.34 -2.16
CA SER A 105 10.07 2.47 -3.36
C SER A 105 8.70 3.05 -2.97
N LEU A 106 8.06 3.80 -3.89
CA LEU A 106 6.70 4.33 -3.69
C LEU A 106 5.72 3.25 -3.20
N PHE A 107 5.89 2.00 -3.65
CA PHE A 107 5.11 0.85 -3.20
C PHE A 107 5.27 0.61 -1.69
N GLU A 108 6.52 0.54 -1.22
CA GLU A 108 6.84 0.26 0.18
C GLU A 108 6.44 1.40 1.10
N GLU A 109 6.53 2.62 0.61
CA GLU A 109 6.04 3.78 1.32
C GLU A 109 4.52 3.73 1.51
N ILE A 110 3.77 3.46 0.44
CA ILE A 110 2.31 3.42 0.49
C ILE A 110 1.82 2.28 1.36
N PHE A 111 2.35 1.07 1.16
CA PHE A 111 1.83 -0.14 1.80
C PHE A 111 2.55 -0.53 3.09
N GLY A 112 3.70 0.06 3.40
CA GLY A 112 4.53 -0.30 4.55
C GLY A 112 5.17 -1.70 4.44
N VAL A 113 5.11 -2.32 3.26
CA VAL A 113 5.59 -3.68 2.98
C VAL A 113 6.24 -3.75 1.60
N THR A 114 7.21 -4.64 1.44
CA THR A 114 7.81 -4.92 0.12
C THR A 114 6.82 -5.63 -0.80
N LYS A 115 7.08 -5.61 -2.12
CA LYS A 115 6.28 -6.37 -3.10
C LYS A 115 6.27 -7.88 -2.83
N ASP A 116 7.41 -8.43 -2.44
CA ASP A 116 7.53 -9.84 -2.10
C ASP A 116 6.74 -10.19 -0.83
N GLU A 117 6.77 -9.32 0.19
CA GLU A 117 5.92 -9.47 1.38
C GLU A 117 4.44 -9.37 1.03
N MET A 118 4.04 -8.42 0.18
CA MET A 118 2.66 -8.28 -0.28
C MET A 118 2.18 -9.51 -1.04
N LYS A 119 3.02 -10.06 -1.92
CA LYS A 119 2.76 -11.31 -2.62
C LYS A 119 2.60 -12.47 -1.63
N ALA A 120 3.44 -12.55 -0.61
CA ALA A 120 3.30 -13.55 0.44
C ALA A 120 2.01 -13.37 1.26
N ILE A 121 1.59 -12.12 1.55
CA ILE A 121 0.31 -11.81 2.20
C ILE A 121 -0.85 -12.29 1.32
N ALA A 122 -0.79 -12.07 0.01
CA ALA A 122 -1.82 -12.47 -0.95
C ALA A 122 -2.02 -14.00 -1.04
N GLN A 123 -1.00 -14.79 -0.70
CA GLN A 123 -1.08 -16.26 -0.68
C GLN A 123 -1.82 -16.82 0.55
N ASN A 124 -2.13 -15.99 1.54
CA ASN A 124 -2.80 -16.41 2.78
C ASN A 124 -4.29 -16.03 2.76
N PRO A 125 -5.23 -16.97 2.99
CA PRO A 125 -6.65 -16.64 3.10
C PRO A 125 -6.93 -15.59 4.18
N PRO A 126 -7.85 -14.64 3.95
CA PRO A 126 -8.83 -14.57 2.86
C PRO A 126 -8.35 -13.85 1.59
N ASN A 127 -7.04 -13.60 1.47
CA ASN A 127 -6.46 -12.95 0.29
C ASN A 127 -6.37 -13.92 -0.90
N ILE A 128 -6.14 -13.36 -2.08
CA ILE A 128 -6.20 -14.12 -3.34
C ILE A 128 -4.87 -14.00 -4.08
N TYR A 129 -4.34 -15.15 -4.49
CA TYR A 129 -3.16 -15.23 -5.35
C TYR A 129 -3.48 -16.02 -6.61
N TYR A 130 -3.32 -15.37 -7.76
CA TYR A 130 -3.39 -15.98 -9.09
C TYR A 130 -1.97 -16.14 -9.63
N ASN A 131 -1.61 -17.36 -10.01
CA ASN A 131 -0.32 -17.69 -10.61
C ASN A 131 -0.31 -17.59 -12.14
N SER A 132 -1.35 -16.99 -12.71
CA SER A 132 -1.52 -16.74 -14.15
C SER A 132 -2.42 -15.52 -14.35
N ALA A 133 -2.49 -15.01 -15.58
CA ALA A 133 -3.42 -13.95 -15.94
C ALA A 133 -4.88 -14.34 -15.65
N ILE A 134 -5.68 -13.34 -15.26
CA ILE A 134 -7.10 -13.50 -14.94
C ILE A 134 -8.01 -12.97 -16.04
N ASN A 135 -9.25 -13.46 -16.10
CA ASN A 135 -10.28 -13.05 -17.05
C ASN A 135 -11.64 -12.92 -16.35
N ASN A 136 -11.94 -11.71 -15.88
CA ASN A 136 -13.13 -11.41 -15.06
C ASN A 136 -13.24 -12.24 -13.77
N ASP A 137 -12.13 -12.75 -13.26
CA ASP A 137 -12.07 -13.43 -11.96
C ASP A 137 -12.33 -12.46 -10.80
N ILE A 138 -12.59 -13.03 -9.62
CA ILE A 138 -12.87 -12.27 -8.41
C ILE A 138 -11.61 -11.51 -7.96
N VAL A 139 -11.79 -10.25 -7.59
CA VAL A 139 -10.77 -9.41 -6.97
C VAL A 139 -11.37 -8.81 -5.70
N GLU A 140 -10.84 -9.22 -4.56
CA GLU A 140 -11.25 -8.75 -3.22
C GLU A 140 -10.07 -8.77 -2.25
N ASN A 141 -10.23 -8.12 -1.10
CA ASN A 141 -9.22 -8.05 -0.02
C ASN A 141 -7.86 -7.55 -0.53
N ILE A 142 -6.87 -8.43 -0.56
CA ILE A 142 -5.59 -8.24 -1.24
C ILE A 142 -5.52 -9.32 -2.32
N THR A 143 -5.46 -8.92 -3.58
CA THR A 143 -5.36 -9.80 -4.74
C THR A 143 -4.06 -9.56 -5.47
N TRP A 144 -3.21 -10.59 -5.59
CA TRP A 144 -1.99 -10.56 -6.39
C TRP A 144 -2.13 -11.47 -7.62
N VAL A 145 -1.79 -10.96 -8.80
CA VAL A 145 -1.83 -11.70 -10.07
C VAL A 145 -0.43 -11.72 -10.69
N ASP A 146 0.15 -12.90 -10.86
CA ASP A 146 1.31 -13.09 -11.74
C ASP A 146 0.80 -13.39 -13.16
N GLY A 147 0.58 -12.33 -13.94
CA GLY A 147 -0.03 -12.41 -15.27
C GLY A 147 0.93 -12.89 -16.36
N THR A 148 2.22 -12.60 -16.21
CA THR A 148 3.20 -12.82 -17.29
C THR A 148 3.34 -14.30 -17.72
N PRO A 149 3.44 -14.59 -19.04
CA PRO A 149 3.51 -13.65 -20.16
C PRO A 149 2.14 -13.19 -20.70
N ASP A 150 1.04 -13.65 -20.13
CA ASP A 150 -0.31 -13.36 -20.61
C ASP A 150 -0.85 -12.02 -20.05
N GLN A 151 -1.84 -11.43 -20.73
CA GLN A 151 -2.49 -10.20 -20.29
C GLN A 151 -3.72 -10.54 -19.43
N SER A 152 -3.79 -9.96 -18.23
CA SER A 152 -5.01 -10.01 -17.41
C SER A 152 -6.07 -9.08 -17.99
N GLN A 153 -7.34 -9.48 -17.91
CA GLN A 153 -8.41 -8.70 -18.52
C GLN A 153 -9.72 -8.69 -17.73
N ILE A 154 -10.34 -7.52 -17.68
CA ILE A 154 -11.72 -7.30 -17.23
C ILE A 154 -12.50 -6.68 -18.40
N THR A 155 -13.53 -7.37 -18.86
CA THR A 155 -14.26 -7.02 -20.09
C THR A 155 -15.77 -6.94 -19.91
N THR A 156 -16.33 -7.51 -18.84
CA THR A 156 -17.76 -7.44 -18.58
C THR A 156 -18.13 -6.23 -17.73
N SER A 157 -19.21 -5.54 -18.11
CA SER A 157 -19.76 -4.39 -17.35
C SER A 157 -20.40 -4.78 -16.02
N THR A 158 -20.69 -6.07 -15.81
CA THR A 158 -21.25 -6.58 -14.55
C THR A 158 -20.19 -6.98 -13.54
N TRP A 159 -18.91 -6.89 -13.89
CA TRP A 159 -17.83 -7.25 -12.98
C TRP A 159 -17.69 -6.19 -11.89
N ALA A 160 -17.48 -6.65 -10.66
CA ALA A 160 -17.19 -5.81 -9.52
C ALA A 160 -16.02 -6.39 -8.75
N GLY A 161 -15.06 -5.56 -8.38
CA GLY A 161 -13.93 -5.91 -7.52
C GLY A 161 -13.66 -4.82 -6.50
N SER A 162 -12.92 -5.16 -5.45
CA SER A 162 -12.54 -4.20 -4.40
C SER A 162 -11.23 -4.55 -3.72
N GLY A 163 -10.69 -3.62 -2.94
CA GLY A 163 -9.50 -3.85 -2.09
C GLY A 163 -8.19 -3.43 -2.75
N ILE A 164 -7.11 -4.15 -2.48
CA ILE A 164 -5.79 -3.92 -3.08
C ILE A 164 -5.59 -4.95 -4.18
N TRP A 165 -5.45 -4.49 -5.42
CA TRP A 165 -5.26 -5.36 -6.56
C TRP A 165 -3.92 -5.08 -7.23
N ILE A 166 -3.01 -6.04 -7.21
CA ILE A 166 -1.68 -5.94 -7.79
C ILE A 166 -1.56 -6.90 -8.97
N VAL A 167 -1.17 -6.39 -10.13
CA VAL A 167 -0.94 -7.17 -11.34
C VAL A 167 0.53 -7.08 -11.73
N ASN A 168 1.24 -8.19 -11.60
CA ASN A 168 2.57 -8.39 -12.14
C ASN A 168 2.46 -8.88 -13.59
N GLY A 169 2.40 -7.94 -14.53
CA GLY A 169 2.12 -8.14 -15.94
C GLY A 169 1.19 -7.08 -16.52
N ASP A 170 0.79 -7.26 -17.78
CA ASP A 170 -0.10 -6.32 -18.46
C ASP A 170 -1.55 -6.50 -18.04
N LEU A 171 -2.28 -5.38 -17.96
CA LEU A 171 -3.68 -5.33 -17.57
C LEU A 171 -4.53 -4.56 -18.58
N LYS A 172 -5.65 -5.16 -18.97
CA LYS A 172 -6.68 -4.55 -19.81
C LYS A 172 -8.02 -4.50 -19.09
N ILE A 173 -8.55 -3.30 -18.84
CA ILE A 173 -9.87 -3.11 -18.27
C ILE A 173 -10.73 -2.34 -19.28
N THR A 174 -11.83 -2.94 -19.68
CA THR A 174 -12.80 -2.33 -20.62
C THR A 174 -14.21 -2.30 -20.05
N GLY A 175 -14.46 -2.84 -18.86
CA GLY A 175 -15.76 -2.76 -18.20
C GLY A 175 -15.66 -3.07 -16.72
N GLY A 176 -16.78 -2.97 -16.02
CA GLY A 176 -16.90 -3.28 -14.60
C GLY A 176 -16.61 -2.10 -13.69
N THR A 177 -16.63 -2.37 -12.40
CA THR A 177 -16.37 -1.39 -11.34
C THR A 177 -15.33 -1.92 -10.37
N PHE A 178 -14.31 -1.12 -10.06
CA PHE A 178 -13.32 -1.43 -9.04
C PHE A 178 -13.29 -0.34 -7.98
N ASP A 179 -13.44 -0.70 -6.71
CA ASP A 179 -13.34 0.23 -5.58
C ASP A 179 -12.11 -0.14 -4.71
N GLY A 180 -11.02 0.64 -4.79
CA GLY A 180 -9.80 0.40 -4.02
C GLY A 180 -8.51 0.91 -4.66
N ILE A 181 -7.40 0.20 -4.42
CA ILE A 181 -6.07 0.54 -4.96
C ILE A 181 -5.68 -0.50 -6.01
N LEU A 182 -5.43 -0.03 -7.24
CA LEU A 182 -4.93 -0.84 -8.35
C LEU A 182 -3.45 -0.54 -8.58
N TRP A 183 -2.60 -1.56 -8.57
CA TRP A 183 -1.17 -1.45 -8.85
C TRP A 183 -0.78 -2.36 -10.02
N VAL A 184 -0.28 -1.80 -11.11
CA VAL A 184 0.12 -2.55 -12.30
C VAL A 184 1.62 -2.45 -12.48
N ILE A 185 2.30 -3.60 -12.48
CA ILE A 185 3.72 -3.76 -12.79
C ILE A 185 3.80 -4.25 -14.24
N GLY A 186 3.69 -3.32 -15.19
CA GLY A 186 3.50 -3.60 -16.61
C GLY A 186 2.69 -2.50 -17.29
N SER A 187 2.05 -2.83 -18.41
CA SER A 187 1.23 -1.89 -19.17
C SER A 187 -0.22 -1.90 -18.73
N LEU A 188 -0.85 -0.72 -18.66
CA LEU A 188 -2.27 -0.57 -18.36
C LEU A 188 -3.04 -0.03 -19.57
N TYR A 189 -4.08 -0.75 -19.99
CA TYR A 189 -5.05 -0.29 -20.97
C TYR A 189 -6.44 -0.18 -20.34
N LEU A 190 -6.95 1.05 -20.23
CA LEU A 190 -8.33 1.36 -19.87
C LEU A 190 -9.09 1.75 -21.14
N GLY A 191 -10.08 0.96 -21.54
CA GLY A 191 -10.67 1.03 -22.88
C GLY A 191 -12.19 1.20 -22.96
N ALA A 192 -12.68 1.17 -24.21
CA ALA A 192 -13.97 1.66 -24.67
C ALA A 192 -15.26 0.92 -24.22
N GLY A 193 -15.36 0.43 -22.98
CA GLY A 193 -16.61 -0.12 -22.43
C GLY A 193 -17.00 0.45 -21.06
N ASN A 194 -16.53 1.67 -20.79
CA ASN A 194 -16.89 2.49 -19.63
C ASN A 194 -16.56 1.84 -18.27
N PRO A 195 -15.31 1.42 -18.04
CA PRO A 195 -14.91 0.99 -16.71
C PRO A 195 -14.95 2.15 -15.71
N VAL A 196 -15.32 1.84 -14.49
CA VAL A 196 -15.35 2.78 -13.36
C VAL A 196 -14.35 2.32 -12.31
N ILE A 197 -13.41 3.17 -11.93
CA ILE A 197 -12.48 2.91 -10.84
C ILE A 197 -12.64 4.01 -9.80
N ARG A 198 -12.94 3.63 -8.56
CA ARG A 198 -13.00 4.53 -7.41
C ARG A 198 -11.85 4.23 -6.46
N GLY A 199 -10.94 5.16 -6.31
CA GLY A 199 -9.74 5.02 -5.49
C GLY A 199 -8.52 5.49 -6.25
N SER A 200 -7.48 4.66 -6.35
CA SER A 200 -6.21 5.08 -6.94
C SER A 200 -5.58 3.99 -7.79
N VAL A 201 -4.96 4.41 -8.90
CA VAL A 201 -4.29 3.56 -9.87
C VAL A 201 -2.81 3.94 -9.95
N PHE A 202 -1.94 2.96 -9.74
CA PHE A 202 -0.50 3.08 -9.88
C PHE A 202 -0.02 2.19 -11.03
N VAL A 203 0.78 2.75 -11.93
CA VAL A 203 1.37 2.00 -13.05
C VAL A 203 2.89 2.14 -13.01
N GLU A 204 3.58 1.04 -12.76
CA GLU A 204 5.02 0.90 -12.86
C GLU A 204 5.37 0.22 -14.17
N CYS A 205 6.02 0.92 -15.09
CA CYS A 205 6.46 0.34 -16.35
C CYS A 205 7.91 0.74 -16.66
N ALA A 206 8.55 -0.05 -17.52
CA ALA A 206 9.92 0.12 -17.96
C ALA A 206 10.04 0.61 -19.42
N THR A 207 8.93 0.91 -20.11
CA THR A 207 8.91 1.30 -21.53
C THR A 207 8.43 2.74 -21.75
N GLU A 208 8.36 3.21 -23.00
CA GLU A 208 8.08 4.63 -23.31
C GLU A 208 6.58 4.99 -23.37
N VAL A 209 5.68 4.02 -23.61
CA VAL A 209 4.22 4.24 -23.69
C VAL A 209 3.50 3.11 -22.97
N ASP A 210 2.96 3.42 -21.80
CA ASP A 210 2.69 2.36 -20.82
C ASP A 210 1.27 2.41 -20.26
N THR A 211 0.64 3.60 -20.28
CA THR A 211 -0.74 3.76 -19.83
C THR A 211 -1.57 4.40 -20.92
N THR A 212 -2.60 3.68 -21.36
CA THR A 212 -3.53 4.15 -22.38
C THR A 212 -4.94 4.18 -21.80
N VAL A 213 -5.51 5.38 -21.71
CA VAL A 213 -6.89 5.62 -21.25
C VAL A 213 -7.73 6.09 -22.44
N THR A 214 -8.74 5.31 -22.82
CA THR A 214 -9.56 5.55 -24.01
C THR A 214 -11.04 5.27 -23.77
N GLY A 215 -11.92 6.04 -24.40
CA GLY A 215 -13.38 5.87 -24.27
C GLY A 215 -13.98 6.76 -23.17
N ASN A 216 -15.06 6.30 -22.51
CA ASN A 216 -15.65 6.99 -21.35
C ASN A 216 -15.27 6.28 -20.05
N VAL A 217 -13.98 6.30 -19.73
CA VAL A 217 -13.45 5.77 -18.46
C VAL A 217 -13.74 6.78 -17.35
N THR A 218 -14.16 6.31 -16.18
CA THR A 218 -14.26 7.13 -14.96
C THR A 218 -13.20 6.68 -13.96
N LEU A 219 -12.28 7.57 -13.62
CA LEU A 219 -11.33 7.44 -12.52
C LEU A 219 -11.67 8.50 -11.47
N GLU A 220 -12.19 8.07 -10.33
CA GLU A 220 -12.62 8.95 -9.24
C GLU A 220 -11.71 8.70 -8.04
N LEU A 221 -10.97 9.71 -7.57
CA LEU A 221 -10.26 9.58 -6.30
C LEU A 221 -11.29 9.43 -5.17
N ASN A 222 -11.30 8.27 -4.52
CA ASN A 222 -12.26 7.97 -3.46
C ASN A 222 -11.51 7.54 -2.20
N GLN A 223 -11.37 8.46 -1.24
CA GLN A 223 -10.63 8.20 -0.02
C GLN A 223 -11.24 7.06 0.81
N GLY A 224 -12.57 6.92 0.83
CA GLY A 224 -13.24 5.83 1.54
C GLY A 224 -12.90 4.45 0.98
N ALA A 225 -12.79 4.33 -0.35
CA ALA A 225 -12.35 3.10 -1.01
C ALA A 225 -10.87 2.80 -0.75
N ILE A 226 -10.01 3.83 -0.75
CA ILE A 226 -8.58 3.73 -0.42
C ILE A 226 -8.39 3.27 1.02
N ASP A 227 -9.02 3.95 1.98
CA ASP A 227 -8.92 3.62 3.40
C ASP A 227 -9.47 2.21 3.67
N GLY A 228 -10.57 1.83 3.01
CA GLY A 228 -11.11 0.48 3.07
C GLY A 228 -10.14 -0.57 2.53
N ALA A 229 -9.50 -0.30 1.40
CA ALA A 229 -8.49 -1.19 0.81
C ALA A 229 -7.26 -1.34 1.71
N LEU A 230 -6.71 -0.24 2.23
CA LEU A 230 -5.59 -0.26 3.18
C LEU A 230 -5.99 -0.94 4.49
N GLY A 231 -7.26 -0.84 4.89
CA GLY A 231 -7.85 -1.57 6.01
C GLY A 231 -7.57 -3.07 5.97
N ASN A 232 -7.56 -3.65 4.77
CA ASN A 232 -7.31 -5.08 4.55
C ASN A 232 -5.87 -5.51 4.85
N LEU A 233 -4.90 -4.59 4.87
CA LEU A 233 -3.53 -4.87 5.32
C LEU A 233 -3.44 -5.04 6.84
N GLY A 234 -4.51 -4.73 7.58
CA GLY A 234 -4.50 -4.73 9.04
C GLY A 234 -3.81 -3.49 9.58
N ILE A 235 -4.35 -2.31 9.25
CA ILE A 235 -3.86 -1.01 9.73
C ILE A 235 -3.81 -1.03 11.26
N GLY A 236 -2.60 -0.92 11.80
CA GLY A 236 -2.33 -0.95 13.23
C GLY A 236 -0.84 -1.16 13.52
N VAL A 237 -0.43 -0.90 14.74
CA VAL A 237 0.89 -1.33 15.23
C VAL A 237 0.87 -2.85 15.30
N ILE A 238 1.42 -3.51 14.28
CA ILE A 238 1.56 -4.97 14.26
C ILE A 238 2.78 -5.32 15.12
N VAL A 239 2.54 -6.06 16.19
CA VAL A 239 3.60 -6.70 16.98
C VAL A 239 4.10 -7.89 16.17
N GLU A 240 5.20 -7.73 15.43
CA GLU A 240 5.76 -8.84 14.64
C GLU A 240 6.36 -9.92 15.53
N SER A 241 6.98 -9.49 16.63
CA SER A 241 7.51 -10.38 17.65
C SER A 241 7.51 -9.66 18.99
N TRP A 242 7.40 -10.46 20.05
CA TRP A 242 7.56 -10.02 21.43
C TRP A 242 8.53 -10.97 22.12
N GLN A 243 9.42 -10.41 22.94
CA GLN A 243 10.22 -11.19 23.88
C GLN A 243 10.36 -10.46 25.20
N GLU A 244 10.37 -11.24 26.28
CA GLU A 244 10.81 -10.78 27.59
C GLU A 244 12.31 -11.07 27.71
N VAL A 245 13.10 -10.04 27.99
CA VAL A 245 14.57 -10.10 28.08
C VAL A 245 15.02 -9.94 29.53
#